data_AF-J0D0U6-F1
#
_entry.id   AF-J0D0U6-F1
#
_cell.length_a   1.000
_cell.length_b   1.000
_cell.length_c   1.000
_cell.angle_alpha   90.00
_cell.angle_beta   90.00
_cell.angle_gamma   90.00
#
_symmetry.space_group_name_H-M   'P 1'
#
loop_
_entity.id
_entity.type
_entity.pdbx_description
1 polymer ?
#
loop_
_entity_poly.entity_id
_entity_poly.type
_entity_poly.pdbx_seq_one_letter_code
_entity_poly.pdbx_strand_id
1 'polypeptide(L)'
;AFGNSGSELVIHNPGGTTPQSFFDAVPRDSFVTFENFASQMWAPSSIFKNPAYAGTPRQRQAAIIHDFNGSTTGLVNITDTMGEIEDMKYVFVTTQSDYNTFPTNWQTFAAAVHGTNTFMAEHPGWYPRI
;
A
#
# COMPACT_ATOMS: atom_id res chain seq x y z
N ALA A 1 0.23 -33.11 3.21
CA ALA A 1 -0.10 -31.81 3.80
C ALA A 1 1.13 -30.93 3.65
N PHE A 2 1.06 -29.89 2.80
CA PHE A 2 2.12 -28.89 2.74
C PHE A 2 2.01 -28.06 4.02
N GLY A 3 2.88 -28.37 4.99
CA GLY A 3 2.91 -27.71 6.28
C GLY A 3 3.58 -26.35 6.14
N ASN A 4 2.78 -25.29 6.09
CA ASN A 4 3.29 -23.92 6.18
C ASN A 4 3.82 -23.68 7.59
N SER A 5 5.11 -23.37 7.67
CA SER A 5 5.82 -23.05 8.92
C SER A 5 5.48 -21.64 9.40
N GLY A 6 4.19 -21.30 9.55
CA GLY A 6 3.69 -20.13 10.29
C GLY A 6 4.17 -18.73 9.90
N SER A 7 4.99 -18.57 8.86
CA SER A 7 5.72 -17.33 8.51
C SER A 7 5.58 -16.92 7.04
N GLU A 8 4.69 -17.58 6.30
CA GLU A 8 4.49 -17.29 4.88
C GLU A 8 3.49 -16.15 4.70
N LEU A 9 3.93 -15.12 3.97
CA LEU A 9 3.08 -14.02 3.56
C LEU A 9 2.27 -14.44 2.34
N VAL A 10 0.94 -14.43 2.46
CA VAL A 10 0.02 -14.59 1.34
C VAL A 10 -0.55 -13.23 0.98
N ILE A 11 -0.44 -12.86 -0.30
CA ILE A 11 -1.02 -11.63 -0.85
C ILE A 11 -2.10 -12.00 -1.86
N HIS A 12 -3.32 -11.53 -1.63
CA HIS A 12 -4.42 -11.61 -2.57
C HIS A 12 -4.49 -10.31 -3.36
N ASN A 13 -4.65 -10.39 -4.69
CA ASN A 13 -4.84 -9.19 -5.51
C ASN A 13 -6.24 -9.15 -6.15
N PRO A 14 -7.26 -8.63 -5.43
CA PRO A 14 -8.55 -8.30 -6.04
C PRO A 14 -8.51 -7.00 -6.86
N GLY A 15 -7.45 -6.20 -6.76
CA GLY A 15 -7.28 -4.92 -7.49
C GLY A 15 -8.20 -3.79 -7.03
N GLY A 16 -9.00 -4.02 -6.00
CA GLY A 16 -10.04 -3.09 -5.56
C GLY A 16 -10.47 -3.33 -4.12
N THR A 17 -11.42 -2.53 -3.67
CA THR A 17 -11.84 -2.51 -2.26
C THR A 17 -12.23 -3.91 -1.76
N THR A 18 -11.71 -4.30 -0.60
CA THR A 18 -11.95 -5.61 0.01
C THR A 18 -12.79 -5.46 1.28
N PRO A 19 -13.93 -6.17 1.43
CA PRO A 19 -14.75 -6.10 2.65
C PRO A 19 -14.05 -6.68 3.89
N GLN A 20 -14.44 -6.19 5.08
CA GLN A 20 -13.92 -6.67 6.38
C GLN A 20 -14.00 -8.19 6.54
N SER A 21 -15.07 -8.82 6.05
CA SER A 21 -15.29 -10.26 6.18
C SER A 21 -14.16 -11.13 5.58
N PHE A 22 -13.46 -10.63 4.56
CA PHE A 22 -12.30 -11.34 4.00
C PHE A 22 -11.09 -11.27 4.94
N PHE A 23 -10.86 -10.11 5.56
CA PHE A 23 -9.79 -9.96 6.55
C PHE A 23 -10.04 -10.84 7.77
N ASP A 24 -11.30 -10.99 8.19
CA ASP A 24 -11.69 -11.85 9.30
C ASP A 24 -11.53 -13.35 8.96
N ALA A 25 -11.84 -13.74 7.72
CA ALA A 25 -11.76 -15.13 7.27
C ALA A 25 -10.33 -15.66 7.12
N VAL A 26 -9.40 -14.82 6.67
CA VAL A 26 -7.98 -15.19 6.49
C VAL A 26 -7.06 -14.23 7.27
N PRO A 27 -6.97 -14.33 8.60
CA PRO A 27 -6.44 -13.28 9.48
C PRO A 27 -4.96 -12.93 9.31
N ARG A 28 -4.19 -13.72 8.54
CA ARG A 28 -2.75 -13.53 8.32
C ARG A 28 -2.42 -12.95 6.95
N ASP A 29 -3.41 -12.86 6.07
CA ASP A 29 -3.17 -12.54 4.66
C ASP A 29 -3.26 -11.04 4.44
N SER A 30 -2.60 -10.56 3.38
CA SER A 30 -2.71 -9.18 2.92
C SER A 30 -3.45 -9.10 1.59
N PHE A 31 -4.07 -7.95 1.32
CA PHE A 31 -4.92 -7.73 0.15
C PHE A 31 -4.51 -6.47 -0.58
N VAL A 32 -4.34 -6.53 -1.91
CA VAL A 32 -4.23 -5.33 -2.73
C VAL A 32 -5.62 -4.71 -2.85
N THR A 33 -5.89 -3.69 -2.03
CA THR A 33 -7.21 -3.04 -1.92
C THR A 33 -7.36 -1.82 -2.80
N PHE A 34 -6.27 -1.41 -3.45
CA PHE A 34 -6.25 -0.37 -4.46
C PHE A 34 -5.25 -0.76 -5.55
N GLU A 35 -5.75 -0.96 -6.77
CA GLU A 35 -4.94 -1.01 -7.99
C GLU A 35 -5.59 -0.09 -9.02
N ASN A 36 -5.08 1.14 -9.14
CA ASN A 36 -5.68 2.13 -10.04
C ASN A 36 -4.71 3.28 -10.38
N PHE A 37 -5.16 4.16 -11.28
CA PHE A 37 -4.47 5.40 -11.63
C PHE A 37 -4.21 6.24 -10.38
N ALA A 38 -3.05 6.91 -10.34
CA ALA A 38 -2.71 7.87 -9.29
C ALA A 38 -3.78 8.96 -9.10
N SER A 39 -4.46 9.37 -10.17
CA SER A 39 -5.56 10.35 -10.13
C SER A 39 -6.80 9.88 -9.36
N GLN A 40 -6.96 8.56 -9.16
CA GLN A 40 -8.10 7.96 -8.47
C GLN A 40 -7.83 7.67 -6.98
N MET A 41 -6.59 7.82 -6.52
CA MET A 41 -6.20 7.51 -5.15
C MET A 41 -7.07 8.24 -4.12
N TRP A 42 -7.40 9.51 -4.38
CA TRP A 42 -8.18 10.34 -3.46
C TRP A 42 -9.64 10.53 -3.88
N ALA A 43 -10.12 9.73 -4.83
CA ALA A 43 -11.54 9.74 -5.20
C ALA A 43 -12.38 9.27 -4.00
N PRO A 44 -13.61 9.81 -3.81
CA PRO A 44 -14.49 9.39 -2.71
C PRO A 44 -14.81 7.89 -2.67
N SER A 45 -14.70 7.20 -3.80
CA SER A 45 -14.91 5.76 -3.93
C SER A 45 -13.70 4.92 -3.52
N SER A 46 -12.51 5.53 -3.38
CA SER A 46 -11.28 4.80 -3.08
C SER A 46 -11.27 4.25 -1.65
N ILE A 47 -10.45 3.23 -1.42
CA ILE A 47 -10.24 2.62 -0.09
C ILE A 47 -9.75 3.64 0.96
N PHE A 48 -9.16 4.75 0.51
CA PHE A 48 -8.59 5.80 1.37
C PHE A 48 -9.63 6.80 1.85
N LYS A 49 -10.70 7.05 1.08
CA LYS A 49 -11.69 8.10 1.38
C LYS A 49 -13.08 7.57 1.67
N ASN A 50 -13.41 6.36 1.22
CA ASN A 50 -14.74 5.81 1.40
C ASN A 50 -14.98 5.35 2.86
N PRO A 51 -15.96 5.94 3.58
CA PRO A 51 -16.23 5.60 4.98
C PRO A 51 -16.58 4.13 5.23
N ALA A 52 -17.11 3.43 4.22
CA ALA A 52 -17.47 2.01 4.34
C ALA A 52 -16.25 1.11 4.65
N TYR A 53 -15.03 1.58 4.37
CA TYR A 53 -13.80 0.83 4.57
C TYR A 53 -12.90 1.40 5.66
N ALA A 54 -13.35 2.43 6.39
CA ALA A 54 -12.56 3.05 7.46
C ALA A 54 -12.16 2.07 8.58
N GLY A 55 -12.92 0.98 8.77
CA GLY A 55 -12.63 -0.06 9.75
C GLY A 55 -11.73 -1.20 9.26
N THR A 56 -11.33 -1.20 7.98
CA THR A 56 -10.48 -2.27 7.43
C THR A 56 -9.04 -2.16 7.93
N PRO A 57 -8.36 -3.29 8.23
CA PRO A 57 -7.02 -3.26 8.82
C PRO A 57 -5.99 -2.80 7.78
N ARG A 58 -5.54 -1.55 7.86
CA ARG A 58 -4.63 -0.94 6.89
C ARG A 58 -3.28 -1.63 6.77
N GLN A 59 -2.76 -2.12 7.88
CA GLN A 59 -1.51 -2.88 7.96
C GLN A 59 -1.55 -4.22 7.20
N ARG A 60 -2.74 -4.65 6.76
CA ARG A 60 -2.97 -5.84 5.94
C ARG A 60 -3.41 -5.51 4.51
N GLN A 61 -3.25 -4.25 4.12
CA GLN A 61 -3.58 -3.77 2.79
C GLN A 61 -2.32 -3.48 2.00
N ALA A 62 -2.46 -3.52 0.69
CA ALA A 62 -1.47 -3.12 -0.28
C ALA A 62 -2.11 -2.20 -1.32
N ALA A 63 -1.31 -1.28 -1.86
CA ALA A 63 -1.73 -0.39 -2.94
C ALA A 63 -0.75 -0.44 -4.10
N ILE A 64 -1.29 -0.58 -5.30
CA ILE A 64 -0.58 -0.40 -6.57
C ILE A 64 -1.15 0.85 -7.23
N ILE A 65 -0.28 1.83 -7.45
CA ILE A 65 -0.64 3.15 -7.95
C ILE A 65 0.11 3.36 -9.26
N HIS A 66 -0.61 3.26 -10.37
CA HIS A 66 -0.02 3.31 -11.71
C HIS A 66 -0.31 4.64 -12.41
N ASP A 67 0.35 4.86 -13.56
CA ASP A 67 0.30 6.11 -14.32
C ASP A 67 0.60 7.37 -13.48
N PHE A 68 1.52 7.25 -12.52
CA PHE A 68 1.98 8.40 -11.77
C PHE A 68 2.80 9.33 -12.67
N ASN A 69 2.32 10.56 -12.87
CA ASN A 69 2.99 11.59 -13.68
C ASN A 69 3.45 12.80 -12.83
N GLY A 70 3.48 12.65 -11.50
CA GLY A 70 3.89 13.69 -10.56
C GLY A 70 5.40 13.83 -10.42
N SER A 71 5.83 14.75 -9.54
CA SER A 71 7.24 15.00 -9.23
C SER A 71 7.78 14.01 -8.19
N THR A 72 9.10 14.00 -7.98
CA THR A 72 9.75 13.29 -6.87
C THR A 72 9.15 13.68 -5.51
N THR A 73 8.84 14.96 -5.29
CA THR A 73 8.14 15.41 -4.08
C THR A 73 6.75 14.79 -3.96
N GLY A 74 6.00 14.71 -5.06
CA GLY A 74 4.71 14.03 -5.06
C GLY A 74 4.82 12.54 -4.73
N LEU A 75 5.87 11.87 -5.23
CA LEU A 75 6.14 10.47 -4.95
C LEU A 75 6.46 10.23 -3.47
N VAL A 76 7.32 11.08 -2.88
CA VAL A 76 7.64 11.06 -1.44
C VAL A 76 6.39 11.31 -0.60
N ASN A 77 5.60 12.33 -0.93
CA ASN A 77 4.35 12.60 -0.21
C ASN A 77 3.38 11.41 -0.24
N ILE A 78 3.29 10.69 -1.36
CA ILE A 78 2.48 9.47 -1.45
C ILE A 78 3.06 8.39 -0.53
N THR A 79 4.36 8.09 -0.62
CA THR A 79 4.96 7.03 0.22
C THR A 79 4.86 7.35 1.71
N ASP A 80 5.07 8.60 2.10
CA ASP A 80 4.93 9.07 3.48
C ASP A 80 3.48 8.98 3.95
N THR A 81 2.51 9.42 3.13
CA THR A 81 1.09 9.27 3.47
C THR A 81 0.72 7.80 3.67
N MET A 82 1.21 6.91 2.82
CA MET A 82 0.91 5.49 2.89
C MET A 82 1.55 4.82 4.12
N GLY A 83 2.81 5.14 4.42
CA GLY A 83 3.53 4.56 5.55
C GLY A 83 3.12 5.19 6.89
N GLU A 84 3.12 6.50 6.98
CA GLU A 84 2.97 7.24 8.24
C GLU A 84 1.52 7.46 8.65
N ILE A 85 0.65 7.78 7.70
CA ILE A 85 -0.73 8.19 7.99
C ILE A 85 -1.68 6.99 7.88
N GLU A 86 -1.58 6.26 6.77
CA GLU A 86 -2.46 5.13 6.51
C GLU A 86 -1.98 3.84 7.18
N ASP A 87 -0.75 3.75 7.72
CA ASP A 87 -0.15 2.52 8.27
C ASP A 87 -0.23 1.32 7.30
N MET A 88 -0.05 1.58 6.00
CA MET A 88 -0.07 0.57 4.96
C MET A 88 1.36 0.14 4.62
N LYS A 89 1.66 -1.14 4.87
CA LYS A 89 3.02 -1.69 4.73
C LYS A 89 3.48 -1.86 3.28
N TYR A 90 2.54 -2.02 2.36
CA TYR A 90 2.84 -2.38 0.98
C TYR A 90 2.30 -1.31 0.04
N VAL A 91 3.20 -0.59 -0.60
CA VAL A 91 2.86 0.38 -1.64
C VAL A 91 3.79 0.16 -2.83
N PHE A 92 3.25 0.30 -4.03
CA PHE A 92 4.03 0.42 -5.26
C PHE A 92 3.49 1.58 -6.08
N VAL A 93 4.36 2.55 -6.42
CA VAL A 93 3.99 3.72 -7.23
C VAL A 93 4.82 3.74 -8.50
N THR A 94 4.17 3.71 -9.65
CA THR A 94 4.81 3.55 -10.94
C THR A 94 4.31 4.56 -11.97
N THR A 95 5.21 5.01 -12.85
CA THR A 95 4.86 5.83 -14.01
C THR A 95 4.24 5.01 -15.15
N GLN A 96 4.39 3.70 -15.13
CA GLN A 96 3.91 2.80 -16.18
C GLN A 96 2.42 2.50 -16.00
N SER A 97 1.75 2.21 -17.11
CA SER A 97 0.38 1.69 -17.13
C SER A 97 0.32 0.16 -17.19
N ASP A 98 1.40 -0.48 -17.61
CA ASP A 98 1.57 -1.94 -17.60
C ASP A 98 2.77 -2.35 -16.72
N TYR A 99 2.80 -3.63 -16.34
CA TYR A 99 3.82 -4.18 -15.44
C TYR A 99 4.85 -5.06 -16.16
N ASN A 100 4.98 -4.92 -17.49
CA ASN A 100 5.86 -5.76 -18.31
C ASN A 100 7.31 -5.24 -18.34
N THR A 101 7.55 -4.02 -17.90
CA THR A 101 8.87 -3.38 -17.87
C THR A 101 9.11 -2.64 -16.57
N PHE A 102 10.37 -2.42 -16.23
CA PHE A 102 10.71 -1.57 -15.09
C PHE A 102 10.32 -0.12 -15.38
N PRO A 103 9.69 0.57 -14.41
CA PRO A 103 9.28 1.94 -14.61
C PRO A 103 10.47 2.91 -14.51
N THR A 104 10.35 4.06 -15.16
CA THR A 104 11.42 5.06 -15.18
C THR A 104 11.67 5.69 -13.80
N ASN A 105 10.66 5.68 -12.92
CA ASN A 105 10.76 6.14 -11.53
C ASN A 105 11.22 5.06 -10.55
N TRP A 106 11.62 3.85 -10.99
CA TRP A 106 11.93 2.72 -10.09
C TRP A 106 12.94 3.06 -8.98
N GLN A 107 14.06 3.72 -9.35
CA GLN A 107 15.09 4.11 -8.39
C GLN A 107 14.61 5.20 -7.42
N THR A 108 13.89 6.20 -7.94
CA THR A 108 13.34 7.29 -7.12
C THR A 108 12.28 6.78 -6.15
N PHE A 109 11.45 5.82 -6.57
CA PHE A 109 10.48 5.14 -5.72
C PHE A 109 11.15 4.38 -4.58
N ALA A 110 12.17 3.58 -4.89
CA ALA A 110 12.92 2.85 -3.87
C ALA A 110 13.56 3.80 -2.83
N ALA A 111 14.11 4.93 -3.28
CA ALA A 111 14.67 5.95 -2.40
C ALA A 111 13.61 6.60 -1.50
N ALA A 112 12.42 6.91 -2.04
CA ALA A 112 11.31 7.47 -1.28
C ALA A 112 10.86 6.53 -0.15
N VAL A 113 10.60 5.25 -0.47
CA VAL A 113 10.21 4.22 0.52
C VAL A 113 11.29 4.04 1.59
N HIS A 114 12.57 4.06 1.21
CA HIS A 114 13.67 3.96 2.18
C HIS A 114 13.68 5.17 3.14
N GLY A 115 13.44 6.37 2.62
CA GLY A 115 13.29 7.59 3.43
C GLY A 115 12.17 7.47 4.45
N THR A 116 10.95 7.13 4.01
CA THR A 116 9.78 6.93 4.89
C THR A 116 10.07 5.90 5.99
N ASN A 117 10.61 4.73 5.61
CA ASN A 117 10.92 3.67 6.58
C ASN A 117 11.96 4.09 7.62
N THR A 118 12.96 4.87 7.21
CA THR A 118 13.99 5.41 8.12
C THR A 118 13.35 6.37 9.13
N PHE A 119 12.53 7.30 8.64
CA PHE A 119 11.82 8.25 9.50
C PHE A 119 10.93 7.54 10.53
N MET A 120 10.13 6.55 10.10
CA MET A 120 9.29 5.77 11.01
C MET A 120 10.10 4.97 12.04
N ALA A 121 11.27 4.47 11.67
CA ALA A 121 12.16 3.73 12.57
C ALA A 121 12.82 4.63 13.63
N GLU A 122 13.08 5.90 13.30
CA GLU A 122 13.58 6.90 14.23
C GLU A 122 12.51 7.41 15.21
N HIS A 123 11.23 7.23 14.88
CA HIS A 123 10.08 7.70 15.68
C HIS A 123 9.13 6.56 16.07
N PRO A 124 9.61 5.48 16.72
CA PRO A 124 8.82 4.26 16.95
C PRO A 124 7.59 4.47 17.84
N GLY A 125 7.61 5.47 18.73
CA GLY A 125 6.48 5.80 19.60
C GLY A 125 5.32 6.51 18.88
N TRP A 126 5.54 7.02 17.67
CA TRP A 126 4.51 7.69 16.86
C TRP A 126 3.72 6.69 16.01
N TYR A 127 4.28 5.51 15.75
CA TYR A 127 3.69 4.45 14.94
C TYR A 127 3.61 3.14 15.74
N PRO A 128 2.78 3.07 16.80
CA PRO A 128 2.65 1.86 17.60
C PRO A 128 2.06 0.73 16.75
N ARG A 129 2.95 -0.15 16.28
CA ARG A 129 2.56 -1.37 15.54
C ARG A 129 1.92 -2.34 16.53
N ILE A 130 0.66 -2.68 16.30
CA ILE A 130 -0.10 -3.70 17.07
C ILE A 130 0.38 -5.10 16.67
#